data_AF-G6AWU3-F1
#
_entry.id   AF-G6AWU3-F1
#
_cell.length_a   1.000
_cell.length_b   1.000
_cell.length_c   1.000
_cell.angle_alpha   90.00
_cell.angle_beta   90.00
_cell.angle_gamma   90.00
#
_symmetry.space_group_name_H-M   'P 1'
#
loop_
_entity.id
_entity.type
_entity.pdbx_description
1 polymer ?
#
loop_
_entity_poly.entity_id
_entity_poly.type
_entity_poly.pdbx_seq_one_letter_code
_entity_poly.pdbx_strand_id
1 'polypeptide(L)'
;MKRLVLHIYIMFMALTAMACQSNEVEATPSDKSANTMNITINGKTVSCQLIDNSSTRALLAQLEKGDITYEADDYGNFEKVGNIGISLPQNNESITTTAGDVILYQGNNICLYYDTNSWTFTRLGKIEGMSKEEIKTFLNAGGGSVKVTLSSGSATGIKQTLADQKAPNGRYSLDGGKLKQAHSKGLYIENGKKIVKK
;
A
#
# COMPACT_ATOMS: atom_id res chain seq x y z
N MET A 1 -1.73 -45.87 62.49
CA MET A 1 -1.88 -44.42 62.17
C MET A 1 -0.94 -43.99 61.04
N LYS A 2 -1.04 -44.60 59.85
CA LYS A 2 -0.25 -44.21 58.65
C LYS A 2 -1.12 -44.21 57.37
N ARG A 3 -2.44 -44.03 57.52
CA ARG A 3 -3.41 -43.98 56.40
C ARG A 3 -4.25 -42.70 56.38
N LEU A 4 -3.89 -41.72 57.22
CA LEU A 4 -4.60 -40.45 57.39
C LEU A 4 -3.80 -39.24 56.86
N VAL A 5 -2.79 -39.45 56.01
CA VAL A 5 -2.02 -38.37 55.37
C VAL A 5 -2.19 -38.38 53.84
N LEU A 6 -2.75 -39.45 53.27
CA LEU A 6 -2.89 -39.58 51.81
C LEU A 6 -4.15 -38.91 51.25
N HIS A 7 -5.16 -38.63 52.09
CA HIS A 7 -6.40 -37.99 51.65
C HIS A 7 -6.42 -36.47 51.88
N ILE A 8 -5.44 -35.91 52.60
CA ILE A 8 -5.26 -34.45 52.72
C ILE A 8 -4.49 -33.87 51.52
N TYR A 9 -3.80 -34.70 50.74
CA TYR A 9 -3.06 -34.25 49.56
C TYR A 9 -3.89 -34.21 48.27
N ILE A 10 -5.11 -34.77 48.27
CA ILE A 10 -5.97 -34.87 47.06
C ILE A 10 -7.00 -33.72 46.99
N MET A 11 -7.07 -32.86 48.02
CA MET A 11 -7.95 -31.68 48.06
C MET A 11 -7.17 -30.35 48.02
N PHE A 12 -5.93 -30.35 47.51
CA PHE A 12 -5.12 -29.14 47.27
C PHE A 12 -4.61 -29.06 45.82
N MET A 13 -5.39 -29.59 44.88
CA MET A 13 -5.14 -29.59 43.43
C MET A 13 -6.40 -29.12 42.69
N ALA A 14 -7.01 -28.04 43.17
CA ALA A 14 -8.16 -27.43 42.49
C ALA A 14 -8.23 -25.93 42.78
N LEU A 15 -7.21 -25.15 42.38
CA LEU A 15 -7.38 -23.73 42.13
C LEU A 15 -6.27 -23.13 41.25
N THR A 16 -6.34 -23.40 39.95
CA THR A 16 -6.03 -22.39 38.92
C THR A 16 -6.88 -22.71 37.70
N ALA A 17 -7.99 -22.00 37.57
CA ALA A 17 -8.64 -21.82 36.29
C ALA A 17 -7.77 -20.88 35.46
N MET A 18 -7.35 -21.33 34.29
CA MET A 18 -7.48 -20.62 33.01
C MET A 18 -6.79 -21.49 31.97
N ALA A 19 -7.60 -22.04 31.08
CA ALA A 19 -7.10 -22.51 29.80
C ALA A 19 -6.40 -21.32 29.14
N CYS A 20 -5.06 -21.35 29.08
CA CYS A 20 -4.37 -20.65 28.01
C CYS A 20 -4.57 -21.52 26.77
N GLN A 21 -5.75 -21.39 26.14
CA GLN A 21 -5.82 -21.54 24.69
C GLN A 21 -4.73 -20.59 24.16
N SER A 22 -3.68 -21.13 23.56
CA SER A 22 -2.75 -20.32 22.79
C SER A 22 -3.53 -19.79 21.60
N ASN A 23 -4.16 -18.62 21.77
CA ASN A 23 -4.60 -17.83 20.64
C ASN A 23 -3.33 -17.37 19.92
N GLU A 24 -3.17 -17.93 18.74
CA GLU A 24 -2.16 -17.59 17.75
C GLU A 24 -2.12 -16.07 17.52
N VAL A 25 -0.93 -15.53 17.35
CA VAL A 25 -0.74 -14.49 16.34
C VAL A 25 0.02 -15.16 15.21
N GLU A 26 -0.69 -16.05 14.52
CA GLU A 26 -0.37 -16.39 13.14
C GLU A 26 -0.39 -15.06 12.40
N ALA A 27 0.74 -14.68 11.82
CA ALA A 27 0.85 -13.47 11.04
C ALA A 27 -0.19 -13.54 9.91
N THR A 28 -1.31 -12.85 10.10
CA THR A 28 -2.28 -12.60 9.05
C THR A 28 -1.50 -12.09 7.84
N PRO A 29 -1.71 -12.62 6.63
CA PRO A 29 -1.19 -12.00 5.42
C PRO A 29 -1.71 -10.57 5.46
N SER A 30 -0.84 -9.58 5.69
CA SER A 30 -1.24 -8.19 5.63
C SER A 30 -1.85 -8.02 4.25
N ASP A 31 -3.10 -7.56 4.19
CA ASP A 31 -3.69 -7.03 2.98
C ASP A 31 -2.64 -6.14 2.33
N LYS A 32 -2.00 -6.63 1.26
CA LYS A 32 -1.20 -5.78 0.39
C LYS A 32 -2.22 -4.93 -0.35
N SER A 33 -2.74 -3.91 0.34
CA SER A 33 -3.16 -2.68 -0.32
C SER A 33 -2.06 -2.39 -1.32
N ALA A 34 -2.41 -2.23 -2.60
CA ALA A 34 -1.44 -1.80 -3.57
C ALA A 34 -0.78 -0.53 -3.01
N ASN A 35 0.48 -0.64 -2.59
CA ASN A 35 1.26 0.45 -2.02
C ASN A 35 1.65 1.37 -3.17
N THR A 36 0.68 2.06 -3.74
CA THR A 36 0.85 2.85 -4.94
C THR A 36 0.40 4.27 -4.65
N MET A 37 1.09 5.22 -5.27
CA MET A 37 0.64 6.59 -5.37
C MET A 37 0.66 7.00 -6.83
N ASN A 38 -0.17 7.97 -7.18
CA ASN A 38 -0.16 8.59 -8.50
C ASN A 38 0.65 9.89 -8.45
N ILE A 39 1.39 10.16 -9.51
CA ILE A 39 2.13 11.41 -9.71
C ILE A 39 1.58 12.07 -10.97
N THR A 40 1.07 13.29 -10.83
CA THR A 40 0.51 14.06 -11.94
C THR A 40 1.35 15.31 -12.21
N ILE A 41 1.78 15.46 -13.46
CA ILE A 41 2.52 16.61 -13.98
C ILE A 41 1.95 16.97 -15.34
N ASN A 42 1.64 18.25 -15.58
CA ASN A 42 1.09 18.74 -16.86
C ASN A 42 -0.11 17.92 -17.37
N GLY A 43 -0.99 17.47 -16.47
CA GLY A 43 -2.17 16.67 -16.80
C GLY A 43 -1.90 15.19 -17.13
N LYS A 44 -0.63 14.75 -17.21
CA LYS A 44 -0.28 13.34 -17.34
C LYS A 44 -0.12 12.73 -15.94
N THR A 45 -0.77 11.60 -15.71
CA THR A 45 -0.67 10.82 -14.46
C THR A 45 0.12 9.54 -14.70
N VAL A 46 1.05 9.22 -13.79
CA VAL A 46 1.79 7.95 -13.77
C VAL A 46 1.71 7.31 -12.39
N SER A 47 1.75 5.99 -12.32
CA SER A 47 1.79 5.26 -11.06
C SER A 47 3.22 5.16 -10.53
N CYS A 48 3.37 5.28 -9.23
CA CYS A 48 4.60 5.02 -8.48
C CYS A 48 4.37 3.88 -7.50
N GLN A 49 5.15 2.82 -7.63
CA GLN A 49 5.16 1.70 -6.69
C GLN A 49 5.98 2.11 -5.45
N LEU A 50 5.33 2.17 -4.29
CA LEU A 50 5.94 2.51 -3.01
C LEU A 50 6.51 1.25 -2.34
N ILE A 51 7.66 1.41 -1.68
CA ILE A 51 8.19 0.39 -0.78
C ILE A 51 7.48 0.47 0.58
N ASP A 52 7.53 -0.59 1.38
CA ASP A 52 6.95 -0.56 2.73
C ASP A 52 7.98 -0.05 3.76
N ASN A 53 7.80 1.18 4.24
CA ASN A 53 8.56 1.75 5.34
C ASN A 53 7.74 2.80 6.11
N SER A 54 8.29 3.36 7.19
CA SER A 54 7.55 4.33 8.00
C SER A 54 7.22 5.62 7.24
N SER A 55 8.04 6.03 6.26
CA SER A 55 7.82 7.23 5.44
C SER A 55 6.69 7.05 4.46
N THR A 56 6.62 5.91 3.77
CA THR A 56 5.58 5.64 2.77
C THR A 56 4.22 5.42 3.42
N ARG A 57 4.17 4.74 4.58
CA ARG A 57 2.95 4.65 5.39
C ARG A 57 2.47 6.03 5.86
N ALA A 58 3.37 6.88 6.34
CA ALA A 58 3.04 8.25 6.72
C ALA A 58 2.57 9.07 5.51
N LEU A 59 3.22 8.95 4.35
CA LEU A 59 2.83 9.63 3.12
C LEU A 59 1.42 9.20 2.67
N LEU A 60 1.16 7.90 2.60
CA LEU A 60 -0.16 7.37 2.23
C LEU A 60 -1.27 7.87 3.18
N ALA A 61 -1.01 7.91 4.49
CA ALA A 61 -1.96 8.45 5.46
C ALA A 61 -2.24 9.95 5.27
N GLN A 62 -1.34 10.71 4.66
CA GLN A 62 -1.61 12.10 4.27
C GLN A 62 -2.41 12.15 2.96
N LEU A 63 -2.08 11.31 1.99
CA LEU A 63 -2.79 11.20 0.72
C LEU A 63 -4.24 10.69 0.88
N GLU A 64 -4.54 9.97 1.96
CA GLU A 64 -5.92 9.62 2.34
C GLU A 64 -6.76 10.83 2.75
N LYS A 65 -6.13 11.91 3.24
CA LYS A 65 -6.82 13.14 3.64
C LYS A 65 -7.04 14.08 2.45
N GLY A 66 -6.20 13.98 1.44
CA GLY A 66 -6.27 14.77 0.22
C GLY A 66 -4.95 14.75 -0.54
N ASP A 67 -5.04 15.23 -1.78
CA ASP A 67 -3.88 15.32 -2.66
C ASP A 67 -2.84 16.31 -2.11
N ILE A 68 -1.56 16.00 -2.34
CA ILE A 68 -0.45 16.89 -2.02
C ILE A 68 0.06 17.51 -3.31
N THR A 69 0.09 18.84 -3.36
CA THR A 69 0.60 19.58 -4.52
C THR A 69 1.78 20.45 -4.12
N TYR A 70 2.85 20.41 -4.91
CA TYR A 70 4.06 21.19 -4.67
C TYR A 70 4.73 21.58 -5.99
N GLU A 71 5.53 22.64 -5.97
CA GLU A 71 6.41 23.01 -7.09
C GLU A 71 7.73 22.25 -6.96
N ALA A 72 8.23 21.73 -8.07
CA ALA A 72 9.48 20.99 -8.13
C ALA A 72 10.41 21.57 -9.21
N ASP A 73 11.61 21.94 -8.80
CA ASP A 73 12.62 22.59 -9.66
C ASP A 73 13.70 21.60 -10.10
N ASP A 74 14.34 21.88 -11.23
CA ASP A 74 15.55 21.15 -11.64
C ASP A 74 16.67 21.35 -10.63
N TYR A 75 17.30 20.25 -10.21
CA TYR A 75 18.51 20.31 -9.38
C TYR A 75 19.53 19.26 -9.81
N GLY A 76 20.80 19.66 -9.84
CA GLY A 76 21.93 18.76 -10.13
C GLY A 76 21.97 18.12 -11.52
N ASN A 77 21.05 18.49 -12.43
CA ASN A 77 20.84 17.85 -13.73
C ASN A 77 20.40 16.37 -13.65
N PHE A 78 19.87 15.91 -12.51
CA PHE A 78 19.45 14.50 -12.33
C PHE A 78 18.09 14.33 -11.64
N GLU A 79 17.49 15.38 -11.08
CA GLU A 79 16.21 15.31 -10.38
C GLU A 79 15.36 16.56 -10.55
N LYS A 80 14.05 16.39 -10.30
CA LYS A 80 13.16 17.45 -9.84
C LYS A 80 12.99 17.34 -8.33
N VAL A 81 13.10 18.44 -7.59
CA VAL A 81 12.97 18.43 -6.13
C VAL A 81 12.07 19.58 -5.65
N GLY A 82 11.27 19.32 -4.62
CA GLY A 82 10.46 20.36 -4.00
C GLY A 82 9.92 19.98 -2.63
N ASN A 83 9.61 21.01 -1.84
CA ASN A 83 9.07 20.86 -0.49
C ASN A 83 7.58 20.54 -0.53
N ILE A 84 7.15 19.50 0.20
CA ILE A 84 5.76 19.02 0.18
C ILE A 84 4.86 19.63 1.26
N GLY A 85 5.36 20.61 2.03
CA GLY A 85 4.61 21.33 3.06
C GLY A 85 4.38 20.54 4.37
N ILE A 86 4.88 19.31 4.45
CA ILE A 86 4.75 18.43 5.63
C ILE A 86 6.08 17.77 5.96
N SER A 87 6.18 17.26 7.19
CA SER A 87 7.31 16.42 7.62
C SER A 87 6.89 14.95 7.71
N LEU A 88 7.74 14.10 7.16
CA LEU A 88 7.63 12.64 7.19
C LEU A 88 8.82 12.05 7.96
N PRO A 89 8.66 10.89 8.60
CA PRO A 89 9.80 10.18 9.20
C PRO A 89 10.81 9.82 8.10
N GLN A 90 12.08 9.64 8.48
CA GLN A 90 13.16 9.27 7.55
C GLN A 90 13.61 7.84 7.83
N ASN A 91 13.85 7.07 6.75
CA ASN A 91 14.47 5.75 6.78
C ASN A 91 15.72 5.81 5.90
N ASN A 92 16.69 6.60 6.36
CA ASN A 92 17.86 6.94 5.56
C ASN A 92 18.83 5.78 5.40
N GLU A 93 19.26 5.52 4.17
CA GLU A 93 20.27 4.54 3.81
C GLU A 93 21.14 5.05 2.66
N SER A 94 22.29 4.42 2.43
CA SER A 94 23.13 4.75 1.26
C SER A 94 22.45 4.25 -0.02
N ILE A 95 22.13 5.17 -0.92
CA ILE A 95 21.36 4.91 -2.13
C ILE A 95 22.10 5.51 -3.32
N THR A 96 22.25 4.71 -4.38
CA THR A 96 22.48 5.22 -5.74
C THR A 96 21.15 5.20 -6.49
N THR A 97 20.69 6.37 -6.93
CA THR A 97 19.44 6.50 -7.66
C THR A 97 19.59 6.13 -9.12
N THR A 98 18.46 5.84 -9.74
CA THR A 98 18.28 5.58 -11.16
C THR A 98 17.01 6.30 -11.63
N ALA A 99 16.85 6.44 -12.95
CA ALA A 99 15.64 7.04 -13.49
C ALA A 99 14.37 6.34 -12.97
N GLY A 100 13.38 7.17 -12.62
CA GLY A 100 12.11 6.75 -12.03
C GLY A 100 12.13 6.63 -10.51
N ASP A 101 13.28 6.71 -9.84
CA ASP A 101 13.32 6.64 -8.37
C ASP A 101 12.65 7.87 -7.74
N VAL A 102 11.86 7.62 -6.71
CA VAL A 102 11.21 8.64 -5.90
C VAL A 102 11.77 8.59 -4.48
N ILE A 103 12.35 9.69 -4.05
CA ILE A 103 13.14 9.79 -2.82
C ILE A 103 12.55 10.87 -1.92
N LEU A 104 12.54 10.60 -0.62
CA LEU A 104 12.34 11.60 0.43
C LEU A 104 13.71 12.12 0.88
N TYR A 105 13.88 13.44 0.82
CA TYR A 105 15.09 14.13 1.27
C TYR A 105 14.78 15.10 2.40
N GLN A 106 15.58 15.02 3.47
CA GLN A 106 15.43 15.80 4.71
C GLN A 106 14.06 15.69 5.41
N GLY A 107 13.25 14.70 5.03
CA GLY A 107 11.94 14.46 5.62
C GLY A 107 10.83 15.38 5.11
N ASN A 108 11.10 16.35 4.24
CA ASN A 108 10.09 17.30 3.76
C ASN A 108 10.22 17.68 2.27
N ASN A 109 11.20 17.12 1.55
CA ASN A 109 11.31 17.28 0.11
C ASN A 109 11.10 15.93 -0.58
N ILE A 110 10.36 15.93 -1.69
CA ILE A 110 10.28 14.77 -2.58
C ILE A 110 11.07 15.05 -3.84
N CYS A 111 12.00 14.14 -4.14
CA CYS A 111 12.84 14.14 -5.32
C CYS A 111 12.35 13.11 -6.33
N LEU A 112 12.23 13.52 -7.60
CA LEU A 112 11.87 12.67 -8.74
C LEU A 112 13.10 12.54 -9.66
N TYR A 113 13.74 11.39 -9.64
CA TYR A 113 15.00 11.17 -10.35
C TYR A 113 14.80 10.76 -11.82
N TYR A 114 15.61 11.35 -12.69
CA TYR A 114 15.76 10.96 -14.10
C TYR A 114 17.21 10.63 -14.48
N ASP A 115 18.13 10.74 -13.54
CA ASP A 115 19.52 10.27 -13.67
C ASP A 115 20.05 9.76 -12.32
N THR A 116 21.35 9.50 -12.22
CA THR A 116 21.97 8.93 -11.03
C THR A 116 22.51 9.98 -10.06
N ASN A 117 22.34 9.72 -8.77
CA ASN A 117 23.00 10.40 -7.67
C ASN A 117 23.23 9.40 -6.52
N SER A 118 24.30 9.60 -5.74
CA SER A 118 24.62 8.74 -4.60
C SER A 118 24.72 9.55 -3.33
N TRP A 119 23.85 9.25 -2.36
CA TRP A 119 23.85 9.91 -1.05
C TRP A 119 23.13 9.06 -0.01
N THR A 120 22.97 9.62 1.20
CA THR A 120 22.11 9.07 2.25
C THR A 120 20.69 9.61 2.09
N PHE A 121 19.76 8.71 1.75
CA PHE A 121 18.40 9.04 1.32
C PHE A 121 17.37 8.09 1.93
N THR A 122 16.11 8.52 1.95
CA THR A 122 14.99 7.63 2.23
C THR A 122 14.27 7.28 0.93
N ARG A 123 14.25 6.00 0.54
CA ARG A 123 13.48 5.57 -0.65
C ARG A 123 11.99 5.59 -0.35
N LEU A 124 11.21 6.19 -1.26
CA LEU A 124 9.75 6.10 -1.23
C LEU A 124 9.25 5.06 -2.21
N GLY A 125 9.75 5.07 -3.45
CA GLY A 125 9.24 4.19 -4.48
C GLY A 125 9.90 4.39 -5.83
N LYS A 126 9.26 3.85 -6.87
CA LYS A 126 9.73 3.94 -8.25
C LYS A 126 8.57 4.07 -9.24
N ILE A 127 8.74 4.93 -10.24
CA ILE A 127 7.90 4.95 -11.44
C ILE A 127 8.41 3.82 -12.35
N GLU A 128 7.57 2.82 -12.59
CA GLU A 128 7.91 1.65 -13.42
C GLU A 128 7.26 1.73 -14.80
N GLY A 129 7.80 0.98 -15.77
CA GLY A 129 7.22 0.87 -17.12
C GLY A 129 7.50 2.05 -18.05
N MET A 130 8.44 2.93 -17.71
CA MET A 130 8.92 4.03 -18.55
C MET A 130 10.43 3.98 -18.72
N SER A 131 10.92 4.33 -19.91
CA SER A 131 12.34 4.50 -20.19
C SER A 131 12.90 5.77 -19.51
N LYS A 132 14.22 5.91 -19.46
CA LYS A 132 14.89 7.12 -18.94
C LYS A 132 14.44 8.37 -19.70
N GLU A 133 14.32 8.27 -21.02
CA GLU A 133 13.90 9.35 -21.90
C GLU A 133 12.44 9.73 -21.63
N GLU A 134 11.56 8.75 -21.47
CA GLU A 134 10.15 8.98 -21.13
C GLU A 134 9.99 9.64 -19.76
N ILE A 135 10.83 9.26 -18.77
CA ILE A 135 10.88 9.91 -17.46
C ILE A 135 11.35 11.36 -17.59
N LYS A 136 12.43 11.64 -18.34
CA LYS A 136 12.90 13.01 -18.60
C LYS A 136 11.81 13.88 -19.23
N THR A 137 11.10 13.36 -20.23
CA THR A 137 9.98 14.05 -20.87
C THR A 137 8.83 14.28 -19.89
N PHE A 138 8.43 13.27 -19.12
CA PHE A 138 7.35 13.40 -18.14
C PHE A 138 7.64 14.44 -17.06
N LEU A 139 8.87 14.45 -16.55
CA LEU A 139 9.31 15.40 -15.53
C LEU A 139 9.62 16.79 -16.09
N ASN A 140 9.58 17.01 -17.41
CA ASN A 140 10.04 18.23 -18.06
C ASN A 140 11.48 18.62 -17.60
N ALA A 141 12.39 17.65 -17.64
CA ALA A 141 13.77 17.82 -17.20
C ALA A 141 14.48 18.94 -17.98
N GLY A 142 15.11 19.87 -17.27
CA GLY A 142 15.74 21.07 -17.84
C GLY A 142 14.75 22.14 -18.34
N GLY A 143 13.44 21.91 -18.20
CA GLY A 143 12.38 22.84 -18.61
C GLY A 143 11.91 23.79 -17.50
N GLY A 144 12.60 23.85 -16.35
CA GLY A 144 12.25 24.72 -15.22
C GLY A 144 11.24 24.10 -14.24
N SER A 145 10.65 24.93 -13.39
CA SER A 145 9.73 24.47 -12.34
C SER A 145 8.50 23.75 -12.90
N VAL A 146 8.06 22.69 -12.23
CA VAL A 146 6.81 21.98 -12.53
C VAL A 146 5.96 21.79 -11.29
N LYS A 147 4.65 21.94 -11.49
CA LYS A 147 3.65 21.63 -10.46
C LYS A 147 3.38 20.13 -10.43
N VAL A 148 3.76 19.48 -9.33
CA VAL A 148 3.55 18.06 -9.08
C VAL A 148 2.35 17.88 -8.17
N THR A 149 1.45 16.95 -8.51
CA THR A 149 0.36 16.51 -7.62
C THR A 149 0.50 15.03 -7.31
N LEU A 150 0.53 14.69 -6.03
CA LEU A 150 0.55 13.34 -5.51
C LEU A 150 -0.84 12.98 -5.00
N SER A 151 -1.33 11.80 -5.35
CA SER A 151 -2.62 11.29 -4.88
C SER A 151 -2.56 9.80 -4.57
N SER A 152 -3.53 9.29 -3.80
CA SER A 152 -3.61 7.86 -3.48
C SER A 152 -3.74 7.02 -4.76
N GLY A 153 -2.98 5.94 -4.87
CA GLY A 153 -2.95 5.05 -6.03
C GLY A 153 -4.09 4.02 -6.08
N SER A 154 -5.12 4.17 -5.24
CA SER A 154 -6.27 3.26 -5.23
C SER A 154 -7.11 3.42 -6.50
N ALA A 155 -7.00 2.43 -7.40
CA ALA A 155 -7.94 2.28 -8.49
C ALA A 155 -9.33 1.96 -7.90
N THR A 156 -10.21 2.96 -7.92
CA THR A 156 -11.62 2.93 -7.46
C THR A 156 -11.79 2.85 -5.94
N GLY A 157 -12.82 3.52 -5.39
CA GLY A 157 -13.18 3.50 -3.96
C GLY A 157 -13.65 2.13 -3.44
N ILE A 158 -13.24 1.04 -4.09
CA ILE A 158 -13.45 -0.32 -3.65
C ILE A 158 -12.17 -0.73 -2.93
N LYS A 159 -12.24 -0.87 -1.60
CA LYS A 159 -11.20 -1.62 -0.86
C LYS A 159 -11.06 -2.97 -1.55
N GLN A 160 -9.84 -3.35 -1.90
CA GLN A 160 -9.55 -4.62 -2.56
C GLN A 160 -10.33 -5.75 -1.88
N THR A 161 -11.33 -6.29 -2.58
CA THR A 161 -12.16 -7.37 -2.03
C THR A 161 -11.42 -8.67 -2.24
N LEU A 162 -11.06 -9.35 -1.16
CA LEU A 162 -10.62 -10.74 -1.24
C LEU A 162 -11.75 -11.57 -1.87
N ALA A 163 -11.40 -12.45 -2.82
CA ALA A 163 -12.36 -13.42 -3.32
C ALA A 163 -12.90 -14.21 -2.11
N ASP A 164 -14.21 -14.37 -2.01
CA ASP A 164 -14.84 -15.18 -0.97
C ASP A 164 -14.44 -16.66 -1.17
N GLN A 165 -13.28 -17.04 -0.65
CA GLN A 165 -12.77 -18.41 -0.69
C GLN A 165 -13.61 -19.36 0.17
N LYS A 166 -14.50 -18.84 1.04
CA LYS A 166 -15.47 -19.66 1.79
C LYS A 166 -16.66 -20.11 0.92
N ALA A 167 -16.89 -19.47 -0.22
CA ALA A 167 -17.97 -19.85 -1.15
C ALA A 167 -17.46 -19.97 -2.60
N PRO A 168 -16.64 -21.00 -2.91
CA PRO A 168 -16.08 -21.21 -4.25
C PRO A 168 -17.15 -21.47 -5.33
N ASN A 169 -18.41 -21.68 -4.93
CA ASN A 169 -19.58 -21.87 -5.79
C ASN A 169 -20.68 -20.81 -5.58
N GLY A 170 -20.32 -19.66 -5.01
CA GLY A 170 -21.25 -18.57 -4.73
C GLY A 170 -21.81 -17.95 -6.00
N ARG A 171 -23.13 -17.75 -6.03
CA ARG A 171 -23.83 -16.98 -7.05
C ARG A 171 -24.38 -15.72 -6.43
N TYR A 172 -24.22 -14.60 -7.11
CA TYR A 172 -24.63 -13.29 -6.62
C TYR A 172 -25.34 -12.50 -7.72
N SER A 173 -26.38 -11.75 -7.35
CA SER A 173 -26.95 -10.71 -8.21
C SER A 173 -26.01 -9.49 -8.25
N LEU A 174 -26.28 -8.56 -9.17
CA LEU A 174 -25.43 -7.38 -9.37
C LEU A 174 -25.47 -6.38 -8.22
N ASP A 175 -26.50 -6.45 -7.38
CA ASP A 175 -26.63 -5.72 -6.12
C ASP A 175 -25.93 -6.43 -4.93
N GLY A 176 -25.27 -7.56 -5.18
CA GLY A 176 -24.50 -8.31 -4.17
C GLY A 176 -25.33 -9.30 -3.34
N GLY A 177 -26.63 -9.46 -3.63
CA GLY A 177 -27.47 -10.47 -2.98
C GLY A 177 -27.04 -11.90 -3.33
N LYS A 178 -26.95 -12.80 -2.35
CA LYS A 178 -26.62 -14.22 -2.59
C LYS A 178 -27.80 -14.95 -3.24
N LEU A 179 -27.55 -15.56 -4.39
CA LEU A 179 -28.53 -16.33 -5.14
C LEU A 179 -28.48 -17.80 -4.75
N LYS A 180 -29.65 -18.37 -4.44
CA LYS A 180 -29.79 -19.81 -4.11
C LYS A 180 -29.71 -20.70 -5.35
N GLN A 181 -30.01 -20.16 -6.53
CA GLN A 181 -30.00 -20.88 -7.81
C GLN A 181 -29.56 -19.96 -8.95
N ALA A 182 -29.04 -20.54 -10.02
CA ALA A 182 -28.76 -19.77 -11.24
C ALA A 182 -30.07 -19.26 -11.84
N HIS A 183 -30.09 -18.00 -12.28
CA HIS A 183 -31.22 -17.54 -13.06
C HIS A 183 -31.28 -18.27 -14.39
N SER A 184 -32.51 -18.57 -14.85
CA SER A 184 -32.74 -19.11 -16.20
C SER A 184 -32.41 -18.07 -17.28
N LYS A 185 -32.49 -16.77 -16.94
CA LYS A 185 -32.20 -15.61 -17.80
C LYS A 185 -31.66 -14.42 -17.00
N GLY A 186 -30.95 -13.51 -17.67
CA GLY A 186 -30.42 -12.29 -17.06
C GLY A 186 -28.93 -12.39 -16.72
N LEU A 187 -28.48 -11.47 -15.89
CA LEU A 187 -27.08 -11.25 -15.57
C LEU A 187 -26.80 -11.52 -14.08
N TYR A 188 -25.82 -12.37 -13.79
CA TYR A 188 -25.39 -12.67 -12.42
C TYR A 188 -23.88 -12.93 -12.36
N ILE A 189 -23.31 -12.92 -11.16
CA ILE A 189 -21.93 -13.32 -10.90
C ILE A 189 -21.92 -14.75 -10.36
N GLU A 190 -21.10 -15.62 -10.94
CA GLU A 190 -20.87 -16.99 -10.48
C GLU A 190 -19.36 -17.21 -10.39
N ASN A 191 -18.88 -17.55 -9.20
CA ASN A 191 -17.45 -17.81 -8.94
C ASN A 191 -16.55 -16.64 -9.39
N GLY A 192 -17.01 -15.41 -9.12
CA GLY A 192 -16.32 -14.18 -9.50
C GLY A 192 -16.40 -13.82 -10.99
N LYS A 193 -17.10 -14.61 -11.81
CA LYS A 193 -17.27 -14.36 -13.25
C LYS A 193 -18.68 -13.86 -13.56
N LYS A 194 -18.74 -12.87 -14.44
CA LYS A 194 -19.98 -12.36 -15.02
C LYS A 194 -20.59 -13.41 -15.95
N ILE A 195 -21.84 -13.81 -15.69
CA ILE A 195 -22.61 -14.75 -16.51
C ILE A 195 -23.84 -14.05 -17.09
N VAL A 196 -24.00 -14.12 -18.41
CA VAL A 196 -25.17 -13.60 -19.14
C VAL A 196 -25.93 -14.79 -19.73
N LYS A 197 -27.18 -15.01 -19.29
CA LYS A 197 -28.09 -16.00 -19.88
C LYS A 197 -29.24 -15.31 -20.61
N LYS A 198 -29.48 -15.70 -21.87
CA LYS A 198 -30.52 -15.13 -22.74
C LYS A 198 -31.83 -15.90 -22.63
#